data_AF-A0A7W4WAU2-F1
#
_entry.id   AF-A0A7W4WAU2-F1
#
_cell.length_a   1.000
_cell.length_b   1.000
_cell.length_c   1.000
_cell.angle_alpha   90.00
_cell.angle_beta   90.00
_cell.angle_gamma   90.00
#
_symmetry.space_group_name_H-M   'P 1'
#
loop_
_entity.id
_entity.type
_entity.pdbx_description
1 polymer ?
#
loop_
_entity_poly.entity_id
_entity_poly.type
_entity_poly.pdbx_seq_one_letter_code
_entity_poly.pdbx_strand_id
1 'polypeptide(L)'
;MNWGLLLEEVGAKLAEAGADSRRLFHGRGRCYPGLEQVCVDSFSPALLVTFFEEQEREAELCEQLWQLAEPRGYLGLATQRRYLPGAPVDWPCGQPVVEPVARRGDLKFPLTFARQNVGFFLDIEPGRRWLEQRIRERVGGEGGLKLLNLFAFTCAFSAVARAAGEVEVVNIDVNRGVLKRGRENHLFNKLPLKGIKFLQLDALRDFNRFDRRGPFQLAVVDPPTRQKGRFDVSENYEKLLKQLPGCLAQEADLLVVLNSPRHSEAHFRELIGRADSRYEVVERLPQNPDFSDSDPDAALKMLHVKFRK
;
A
#
# COMPACT_ATOMS: atom_id res chain seq x y z
N MET A 1 24.35 -14.31 14.52
CA MET A 1 23.21 -13.35 14.59
C MET A 1 22.35 -13.68 15.79
N ASN A 2 21.92 -12.68 16.58
CA ASN A 2 21.06 -12.85 17.75
C ASN A 2 19.65 -12.33 17.42
N TRP A 3 18.63 -13.18 17.53
CA TRP A 3 17.24 -12.84 17.22
C TRP A 3 16.46 -12.21 18.38
N GLY A 4 17.06 -12.10 19.57
CA GLY A 4 16.37 -11.70 20.80
C GLY A 4 15.55 -10.43 20.67
N LEU A 5 16.13 -9.36 20.11
CA LEU A 5 15.43 -8.08 19.92
C LEU A 5 14.25 -8.19 18.94
N LEU A 6 14.42 -8.95 17.85
CA LEU A 6 13.33 -9.22 16.90
C LEU A 6 12.18 -9.97 17.59
N LEU A 7 12.51 -11.01 18.36
CA LEU A 7 11.53 -11.81 19.09
C LEU A 7 10.79 -11.02 20.17
N GLU A 8 11.49 -10.13 20.86
CA GLU A 8 10.91 -9.22 21.85
C GLU A 8 9.89 -8.28 21.19
N GLU A 9 10.26 -7.62 20.10
CA GLU A 9 9.38 -6.72 19.33
C GLU A 9 8.15 -7.45 18.79
N VAL A 10 8.35 -8.62 18.17
CA VAL A 10 7.25 -9.44 17.68
C VAL A 10 6.36 -9.90 18.82
N GLY A 11 6.93 -10.37 19.93
CA GLY A 11 6.20 -10.83 21.10
C GLY A 11 5.34 -9.74 21.73
N ALA A 12 5.88 -8.52 21.85
CA ALA A 12 5.15 -7.35 22.34
C ALA A 12 3.95 -7.02 21.45
N LYS A 13 4.14 -6.91 20.13
CA LYS A 13 3.05 -6.59 19.20
C LYS A 13 2.03 -7.72 19.04
N LEU A 14 2.44 -8.97 19.20
CA LEU A 14 1.52 -10.12 19.24
C LEU A 14 0.67 -10.15 20.52
N ALA A 15 1.11 -9.50 21.60
CA ALA A 15 0.32 -9.38 22.82
C ALA A 15 -0.74 -8.28 22.73
N GLU A 16 -0.60 -7.34 21.80
CA GLU A 16 -1.60 -6.30 21.54
C GLU A 16 -2.87 -6.93 20.95
N ALA A 17 -4.03 -6.59 21.52
CA ALA A 17 -5.31 -7.01 20.97
C ALA A 17 -5.59 -6.25 19.66
N GLY A 18 -5.80 -6.98 18.56
CA GLY A 18 -6.15 -6.38 17.28
C GLY A 18 -6.46 -7.43 16.22
N ALA A 19 -7.51 -7.19 15.42
CA ALA A 19 -7.87 -8.07 14.31
C ALA A 19 -7.23 -7.63 12.98
N ASP A 20 -6.67 -6.42 12.92
CA ASP A 20 -6.10 -5.85 11.71
C ASP A 20 -4.74 -6.45 11.39
N SER A 21 -4.49 -6.65 10.09
CA SER A 21 -3.18 -7.07 9.62
C SER A 21 -2.19 -5.94 9.78
N ARG A 22 -0.98 -6.28 10.23
CA ARG A 22 0.06 -5.29 10.53
C ARG A 22 1.46 -5.87 10.47
N ARG A 23 2.45 -4.98 10.43
CA ARG A 23 3.88 -5.32 10.42
C ARG A 23 4.33 -5.48 11.88
N LEU A 24 4.72 -6.70 12.25
CA LEU A 24 5.19 -7.01 13.60
C LEU A 24 6.66 -6.62 13.78
N PHE A 25 7.47 -6.81 12.74
CA PHE A 25 8.88 -6.40 12.78
C PHE A 25 9.33 -5.85 11.44
N HIS A 26 9.95 -4.67 11.45
CA HIS A 26 10.40 -3.95 10.26
C HIS A 26 11.91 -3.72 10.27
N GLY A 27 12.68 -4.78 10.01
CA GLY A 27 14.14 -4.68 9.92
C GLY A 27 14.59 -3.69 8.84
N ARG A 28 13.90 -3.70 7.69
CA ARG A 28 14.22 -2.85 6.53
C ARG A 28 14.30 -1.34 6.79
N GLY A 29 13.71 -0.88 7.90
CA GLY A 29 13.81 0.50 8.35
C GLY A 29 15.16 0.88 8.98
N ARG A 30 16.08 -0.08 9.18
CA ARG A 30 17.43 0.16 9.75
C ARG A 30 17.43 0.75 11.16
N CYS A 31 16.32 0.59 11.89
CA CYS A 31 16.25 0.90 13.32
C CYS A 31 16.89 -0.18 14.20
N TYR A 32 17.17 -1.37 13.63
CA TYR A 32 17.65 -2.55 14.32
C TYR A 32 18.94 -3.07 13.66
N PRO A 33 20.13 -2.64 14.13
CA PRO A 33 21.40 -3.01 13.52
C PRO A 33 21.60 -4.52 13.40
N GLY A 34 21.86 -5.00 12.19
CA GLY A 34 22.10 -6.42 11.87
C GLY A 34 20.84 -7.27 11.68
N LEU A 35 19.66 -6.65 11.67
CA LEU A 35 18.36 -7.29 11.45
C LEU A 35 17.61 -6.73 10.24
N GLU A 36 18.30 -5.94 9.40
CA GLU A 36 17.73 -5.20 8.26
C GLU A 36 17.07 -6.09 7.20
N GLN A 37 17.52 -7.33 7.14
CA GLN A 37 17.16 -8.34 6.15
C GLN A 37 15.90 -9.13 6.50
N VAL A 38 15.28 -8.88 7.66
CA VAL A 38 14.10 -9.62 8.12
C VAL A 38 12.92 -8.69 8.37
N CYS A 39 11.76 -9.19 8.00
CA CYS A 39 10.48 -8.51 8.16
C CYS A 39 9.45 -9.54 8.60
N VAL A 40 8.59 -9.21 9.56
CA VAL A 40 7.51 -10.10 10.03
C VAL A 40 6.17 -9.38 9.89
N ASP A 41 5.23 -9.99 9.19
CA ASP A 41 3.87 -9.49 8.97
C ASP A 41 2.83 -10.45 9.59
N SER A 42 1.83 -9.88 10.24
CA SER A 42 0.64 -10.59 10.71
C SER A 42 -0.49 -10.49 9.70
N PHE A 43 -0.92 -11.64 9.20
CA PHE A 43 -2.12 -11.83 8.40
C PHE A 43 -3.01 -12.90 9.05
N SER A 44 -3.39 -12.67 10.32
CA SER A 44 -4.05 -13.68 11.17
C SER A 44 -5.18 -14.46 10.44
N PRO A 45 -5.11 -15.81 10.44
CA PRO A 45 -4.26 -16.65 11.29
C PRO A 45 -2.90 -17.06 10.67
N ALA A 46 -2.43 -16.39 9.62
CA ALA A 46 -1.11 -16.62 9.03
C ALA A 46 -0.07 -15.61 9.54
N LEU A 47 1.14 -16.09 9.84
CA LEU A 47 2.31 -15.24 10.02
C LEU A 47 3.18 -15.31 8.76
N LEU A 48 3.67 -14.18 8.26
CA LEU A 48 4.57 -14.13 7.10
C LEU A 48 5.91 -13.51 7.51
N VAL A 49 6.97 -14.30 7.46
CA VAL A 49 8.34 -13.85 7.63
C VAL A 49 8.95 -13.65 6.25
N THR A 50 9.54 -12.48 6.00
CA THR A 50 10.17 -12.14 4.72
C THR A 50 11.67 -11.93 4.92
N PHE A 51 12.47 -12.71 4.21
CA PHE A 51 13.93 -12.60 4.16
C PHE A 51 14.36 -11.89 2.88
N PHE A 52 15.19 -10.86 3.03
CA PHE A 52 15.77 -10.08 1.93
C PHE A 52 17.20 -10.48 1.59
N GLU A 53 17.82 -11.30 2.44
CA GLU A 53 19.16 -11.88 2.28
C GLU A 53 19.15 -13.30 2.88
N GLU A 54 20.09 -14.14 2.49
CA GLU A 54 20.24 -15.51 3.01
C GLU A 54 20.67 -15.52 4.48
N GLN A 55 20.05 -16.38 5.31
CA GLN A 55 20.29 -16.42 6.76
C GLN A 55 20.57 -17.84 7.25
N GLU A 56 21.73 -18.06 7.89
CA GLU A 56 22.11 -19.38 8.42
C GLU A 56 21.17 -19.89 9.52
N ARG A 57 20.63 -18.97 10.34
CA ARG A 57 19.75 -19.28 11.48
C ARG A 57 18.26 -19.04 11.17
N GLU A 58 17.86 -19.21 9.92
CA GLU A 58 16.47 -19.04 9.47
C GLU A 58 15.50 -19.98 10.19
N ALA A 59 15.82 -21.28 10.25
CA ALA A 59 14.96 -22.29 10.86
C ALA A 59 14.73 -22.02 12.34
N GLU A 60 15.79 -21.68 13.08
CA GLU A 60 15.70 -21.31 14.49
C GLU A 60 14.79 -20.10 14.72
N LEU A 61 14.92 -19.05 13.89
CA LEU A 61 14.06 -17.88 13.97
C LEU A 61 12.59 -18.26 13.75
N CYS A 62 12.31 -19.11 12.75
CA CYS A 62 10.95 -19.55 12.46
C CYS A 62 10.35 -20.34 13.62
N GLU A 63 11.11 -21.26 14.23
CA GLU A 63 10.66 -22.02 15.40
C GLU A 63 10.36 -21.10 16.59
N GLN A 64 11.25 -20.14 16.88
CA GLN A 64 11.07 -19.18 17.99
C GLN A 64 9.87 -18.26 17.75
N LEU A 65 9.68 -17.75 16.53
CA LEU A 65 8.51 -16.97 16.16
C LEU A 65 7.22 -17.79 16.23
N TRP A 66 7.28 -19.07 15.83
CA TRP A 66 6.13 -19.97 15.90
C TRP A 66 5.72 -20.22 17.35
N GLN A 67 6.66 -20.44 18.27
CA GLN A 67 6.39 -20.58 19.71
C GLN A 67 5.68 -19.35 20.31
N LEU A 68 5.92 -18.15 19.76
CA LEU A 68 5.18 -16.94 20.15
C LEU A 68 3.78 -16.89 19.51
N ALA A 69 3.64 -17.29 18.25
CA ALA A 69 2.42 -17.13 17.47
C ALA A 69 1.37 -18.22 17.73
N GLU A 70 1.77 -19.48 17.87
CA GLU A 70 0.88 -20.64 17.99
C GLU A 70 -0.10 -20.52 19.18
N PRO A 71 0.34 -20.17 20.41
CA PRO A 71 -0.58 -20.00 21.55
C PRO A 71 -1.61 -18.87 21.36
N ARG A 72 -1.41 -18.02 20.35
CA ARG A 72 -2.29 -16.88 20.01
C ARG A 72 -3.23 -17.20 18.84
N GLY A 73 -3.34 -18.47 18.44
CA GLY A 73 -4.30 -18.93 17.45
C GLY A 73 -3.86 -18.74 15.99
N TYR A 74 -2.56 -18.51 15.75
CA TYR A 74 -2.01 -18.65 14.41
C TYR A 74 -2.01 -20.12 14.00
N LEU A 75 -2.28 -20.38 12.72
CA LEU A 75 -2.36 -21.73 12.16
C LEU A 75 -1.07 -22.15 11.44
N GLY A 76 -0.31 -21.17 10.91
CA GLY A 76 0.97 -21.46 10.28
C GLY A 76 1.84 -20.22 10.11
N LEU A 77 3.14 -20.48 10.01
CA LEU A 77 4.16 -19.49 9.68
C LEU A 77 4.67 -19.77 8.27
N ALA A 78 4.52 -18.79 7.39
CA ALA A 78 5.06 -18.80 6.04
C ALA A 78 6.37 -18.01 5.98
N THR A 79 7.29 -18.46 5.16
CA THR A 79 8.57 -17.78 4.89
C THR A 79 8.66 -17.39 3.42
N GLN A 80 8.90 -16.10 3.13
CA GLN A 80 9.16 -15.59 1.80
C GLN A 80 10.63 -15.22 1.65
N ARG A 81 11.33 -15.81 0.68
CA ARG A 81 12.75 -15.53 0.41
C ARG A 81 12.91 -14.62 -0.80
N ARG A 82 12.85 -13.31 -0.60
CA ARG A 82 12.89 -12.30 -1.69
C ARG A 82 14.23 -12.18 -2.41
N TYR A 83 15.31 -12.65 -1.79
CA TYR A 83 16.62 -12.72 -2.44
C TYR A 83 16.71 -13.81 -3.51
N LEU A 84 15.75 -14.76 -3.54
CA LEU A 84 15.70 -15.83 -4.54
C LEU A 84 14.79 -15.46 -5.73
N PRO A 85 15.08 -15.97 -6.94
CA PRO A 85 14.22 -15.78 -8.10
C PRO A 85 12.78 -16.22 -7.83
N GLY A 86 11.82 -15.33 -8.13
CA GLY A 86 10.39 -15.58 -7.93
C GLY A 86 9.87 -15.37 -6.50
N ALA A 87 10.75 -15.07 -5.54
CA ALA A 87 10.42 -14.89 -4.12
C ALA A 87 9.54 -16.03 -3.56
N PRO A 88 10.06 -17.29 -3.57
CA PRO A 88 9.29 -18.46 -3.17
C PRO A 88 8.77 -18.35 -1.73
N VAL A 89 7.63 -18.97 -1.50
CA VAL A 89 6.99 -19.07 -0.18
C VAL A 89 6.75 -20.53 0.18
N ASP A 90 7.20 -20.92 1.37
CA ASP A 90 6.97 -22.20 2.03
C ASP A 90 6.45 -22.00 3.46
N TRP A 91 6.07 -23.08 4.13
CA TRP A 91 5.45 -23.07 5.46
C TRP A 91 6.26 -23.94 6.42
N PRO A 92 7.36 -23.43 7.01
CA PRO A 92 8.23 -24.23 7.87
C PRO A 92 7.60 -24.63 9.20
N CYS A 93 6.56 -23.93 9.67
CA CYS A 93 5.89 -24.24 10.94
C CYS A 93 4.37 -24.20 10.82
N GLY A 94 3.69 -25.07 11.57
CA GLY A 94 2.24 -25.20 11.57
C GLY A 94 1.69 -25.74 10.24
N GLN A 95 0.45 -25.37 9.93
CA GLN A 95 -0.25 -25.79 8.72
C GLN A 95 -0.42 -24.61 7.75
N PRO A 96 -0.30 -24.84 6.43
CA PRO A 96 -0.57 -23.81 5.44
C PRO A 96 -1.98 -23.22 5.60
N VAL A 97 -2.06 -21.90 5.77
CA VAL A 97 -3.35 -21.20 5.78
C VAL A 97 -3.86 -21.10 4.35
N VAL A 98 -4.97 -21.81 4.09
CA VAL A 98 -5.69 -21.75 2.82
C VAL A 98 -6.35 -20.37 2.71
N GLU A 99 -6.17 -19.71 1.56
CA GLU A 99 -6.76 -18.39 1.25
C GLU A 99 -6.46 -17.31 2.31
N PRO A 100 -5.18 -16.96 2.54
CA PRO A 100 -4.83 -15.94 3.52
C PRO A 100 -5.46 -14.59 3.17
N VAL A 101 -5.83 -13.81 4.18
CA VAL A 101 -6.46 -12.50 4.02
C VAL A 101 -5.72 -11.44 4.83
N ALA A 102 -5.58 -10.24 4.27
CA ALA A 102 -5.29 -9.05 5.05
C ALA A 102 -6.60 -8.45 5.59
N ARG A 103 -6.58 -7.96 6.82
CA ARG A 103 -7.73 -7.36 7.51
C ARG A 103 -7.47 -5.89 7.81
N ARG A 104 -8.48 -5.05 7.62
CA ARG A 104 -8.49 -3.62 7.95
C ARG A 104 -9.90 -3.23 8.40
N GLY A 105 -10.13 -3.16 9.70
CA GLY A 105 -11.47 -3.10 10.27
C GLY A 105 -12.33 -4.25 9.75
N ASP A 106 -13.52 -3.93 9.25
CA ASP A 106 -14.43 -4.91 8.66
C ASP A 106 -14.03 -5.37 7.25
N LEU A 107 -13.06 -4.69 6.63
CA LEU A 107 -12.61 -5.03 5.27
C LEU A 107 -11.57 -6.14 5.30
N LYS A 108 -11.69 -7.02 4.31
CA LYS A 108 -10.81 -8.16 4.09
C LYS A 108 -10.31 -8.19 2.65
N PHE A 109 -9.03 -8.47 2.48
CA PHE A 109 -8.36 -8.45 1.18
C PHE A 109 -7.66 -9.80 0.95
N PRO A 110 -8.21 -10.66 0.08
CA PRO A 110 -7.56 -11.91 -0.32
C PRO A 110 -6.12 -11.71 -0.81
N LEU A 111 -5.21 -12.45 -0.16
CA LEU A 111 -3.79 -12.46 -0.45
C LEU A 111 -3.41 -13.62 -1.36
N THR A 112 -2.23 -13.53 -1.96
CA THR A 112 -1.61 -14.63 -2.69
C THR A 112 -0.15 -14.74 -2.27
N PHE A 113 0.23 -15.92 -1.78
CA PHE A 113 1.63 -16.21 -1.45
C PHE A 113 2.38 -16.83 -2.63
N ALA A 114 1.76 -16.88 -3.81
CA ALA A 114 2.39 -17.35 -5.05
C ALA A 114 3.15 -16.24 -5.81
N ARG A 115 3.24 -15.02 -5.26
CA ARG A 115 3.88 -13.86 -5.88
C ARG A 115 4.62 -13.06 -4.84
N GLN A 116 5.66 -12.34 -5.26
CA GLN A 116 6.43 -11.44 -4.39
C GLN A 116 5.53 -10.43 -3.65
N ASN A 117 4.62 -9.75 -4.36
CA ASN A 117 3.66 -8.84 -3.75
C ASN A 117 2.35 -9.58 -3.43
N VAL A 118 2.05 -9.72 -2.15
CA VAL A 118 0.96 -10.59 -1.66
C VAL A 118 -0.43 -10.04 -1.95
N GLY A 119 -0.57 -8.75 -2.25
CA GLY A 119 -1.82 -8.14 -2.69
C GLY A 119 -2.37 -7.02 -1.81
N PHE A 120 -1.74 -6.73 -0.68
CA PHE A 120 -2.09 -5.63 0.20
C PHE A 120 -0.82 -5.04 0.81
N PHE A 121 -0.67 -3.72 0.75
CA PHE A 121 0.49 -3.00 1.26
C PHE A 121 0.14 -2.38 2.62
N LEU A 122 0.80 -2.85 3.69
CA LEU A 122 0.50 -2.47 5.07
C LEU A 122 1.05 -1.07 5.43
N ASP A 123 2.16 -0.66 4.82
CA ASP A 123 2.85 0.63 5.03
C ASP A 123 1.98 1.85 4.70
N ILE A 124 1.11 1.73 3.70
CA ILE A 124 0.27 2.85 3.22
C ILE A 124 -1.07 3.01 3.98
N GLU A 125 -1.20 2.40 5.17
CA GLU A 125 -2.41 2.54 6.00
C GLU A 125 -2.77 4.00 6.35
N PRO A 126 -1.83 4.89 6.70
CA PRO A 126 -2.14 6.30 6.94
C PRO A 126 -2.80 6.98 5.73
N GLY A 127 -2.37 6.63 4.50
CA GLY A 127 -2.99 7.12 3.27
C GLY A 127 -4.43 6.63 3.11
N ARG A 128 -4.73 5.37 3.47
CA ARG A 128 -6.10 4.83 3.45
C ARG A 128 -7.00 5.54 4.47
N ARG A 129 -6.50 5.80 5.68
CA ARG A 129 -7.23 6.58 6.71
C ARG A 129 -7.52 8.00 6.26
N TRP A 130 -6.53 8.67 5.64
CA TRP A 130 -6.71 10.00 5.06
C TRP A 130 -7.82 9.99 4.01
N LEU A 131 -7.81 9.03 3.08
CA LEU A 131 -8.81 8.95 2.02
C LEU A 131 -10.22 8.72 2.59
N GLU A 132 -10.33 7.80 3.56
CA GLU A 132 -11.57 7.50 4.27
C GLU A 132 -12.14 8.75 4.96
N GLN A 133 -11.30 9.53 5.64
CA GLN A 133 -11.70 10.80 6.25
C GLN A 133 -12.19 11.81 5.20
N ARG A 134 -11.43 12.02 4.13
CA ARG A 134 -11.81 12.97 3.05
C ARG A 134 -13.13 12.62 2.38
N ILE A 135 -13.43 11.33 2.25
CA ILE A 135 -14.71 10.87 1.70
C ILE A 135 -15.85 11.15 2.68
N ARG A 136 -15.68 10.80 3.97
CA ARG A 136 -16.71 11.07 4.99
C ARG A 136 -17.04 12.56 5.13
N GLU A 137 -16.03 13.43 4.98
CA GLU A 137 -16.19 14.89 5.03
C GLU A 137 -16.98 15.45 3.83
N ARG A 138 -16.99 14.76 2.69
CA ARG A 138 -17.52 15.28 1.41
C ARG A 138 -18.75 14.52 0.89
N VAL A 139 -19.02 13.32 1.39
CA VAL A 139 -20.15 12.50 0.95
C VAL A 139 -21.47 13.21 1.28
N GLY A 140 -22.45 13.11 0.37
CA GLY A 140 -23.72 13.80 0.50
C GLY A 140 -23.71 15.26 0.03
N GLY A 141 -22.56 15.80 -0.37
CA GLY A 141 -22.46 17.11 -1.03
C GLY A 141 -23.08 17.13 -2.43
N GLU A 142 -23.40 18.32 -2.92
CA GLU A 142 -23.94 18.52 -4.26
C GLU A 142 -22.96 18.06 -5.35
N GLY A 143 -23.46 17.37 -6.38
CA GLY A 143 -22.67 16.96 -7.55
C GLY A 143 -21.95 15.60 -7.45
N GLY A 144 -22.01 14.93 -6.30
CA GLY A 144 -21.41 13.61 -6.09
C GLY A 144 -19.88 13.63 -6.00
N LEU A 145 -19.30 12.59 -5.39
CA LEU A 145 -17.85 12.50 -5.17
C LEU A 145 -17.20 11.54 -6.17
N LYS A 146 -16.13 12.00 -6.82
CA LYS A 146 -15.34 11.19 -7.76
C LYS A 146 -13.87 11.10 -7.34
N LEU A 147 -13.36 9.87 -7.34
CA LEU A 147 -11.98 9.51 -7.03
C LEU A 147 -11.28 8.95 -8.27
N LEU A 148 -10.11 9.49 -8.59
CA LEU A 148 -9.15 8.88 -9.52
C LEU A 148 -8.10 8.09 -8.72
N ASN A 149 -7.95 6.80 -9.00
CA ASN A 149 -6.94 5.96 -8.35
C ASN A 149 -5.95 5.46 -9.42
N LEU A 150 -4.78 6.09 -9.49
CA LEU A 150 -3.72 5.76 -10.44
C LEU A 150 -2.75 4.75 -9.85
N PHE A 151 -2.30 3.81 -10.68
CA PHE A 151 -1.48 2.66 -10.24
C PHE A 151 -2.22 1.84 -9.18
N ALA A 152 -3.50 1.57 -9.48
CA ALA A 152 -4.47 1.09 -8.52
C ALA A 152 -4.12 -0.27 -7.88
N PHE A 153 -3.24 -1.07 -8.51
CA PHE A 153 -2.89 -2.42 -8.08
C PHE A 153 -4.15 -3.26 -7.83
N THR A 154 -4.29 -3.86 -6.64
CA THR A 154 -5.46 -4.64 -6.21
C THR A 154 -6.61 -3.75 -5.72
N CYS A 155 -6.60 -2.46 -6.09
CA CYS A 155 -7.67 -1.49 -5.85
C CYS A 155 -8.07 -1.35 -4.37
N ALA A 156 -7.13 -1.52 -3.43
CA ALA A 156 -7.39 -1.42 -1.99
C ALA A 156 -7.97 -0.04 -1.60
N PHE A 157 -7.41 1.04 -2.15
CA PHE A 157 -7.95 2.39 -1.98
C PHE A 157 -9.38 2.52 -2.48
N SER A 158 -9.74 1.88 -3.58
CA SER A 158 -11.10 1.93 -4.12
C SER A 158 -12.11 1.19 -3.23
N ALA A 159 -11.72 0.06 -2.62
CA ALA A 159 -12.56 -0.65 -1.67
C ALA A 159 -12.75 0.17 -0.38
N VAL A 160 -11.67 0.74 0.17
CA VAL A 160 -11.74 1.64 1.34
C VAL A 160 -12.60 2.85 1.03
N ALA A 161 -12.43 3.46 -0.14
CA ALA A 161 -13.21 4.62 -0.56
C ALA A 161 -14.71 4.31 -0.60
N ARG A 162 -15.08 3.19 -1.21
CA ARG A 162 -16.48 2.75 -1.29
C ARG A 162 -17.06 2.38 0.08
N ALA A 163 -16.26 1.80 0.97
CA ALA A 163 -16.70 1.50 2.33
C ALA A 163 -16.92 2.77 3.17
N ALA A 164 -16.20 3.86 2.86
CA ALA A 164 -16.33 5.14 3.55
C ALA A 164 -17.57 5.94 3.13
N GLY A 165 -18.08 5.75 1.90
CA GLY A 165 -19.26 6.45 1.40
C GLY A 165 -19.54 6.23 -0.09
N GLU A 166 -20.62 6.82 -0.60
CA GLU A 166 -20.93 6.79 -2.03
C GLU A 166 -19.94 7.67 -2.82
N VAL A 167 -19.04 7.01 -3.56
CA VAL A 167 -18.00 7.65 -4.36
C VAL A 167 -17.80 6.91 -5.69
N GLU A 168 -17.88 7.60 -6.81
CA GLU A 168 -17.46 7.02 -8.09
C GLU A 168 -15.94 6.89 -8.12
N VAL A 169 -15.42 5.74 -8.53
CA VAL A 169 -13.98 5.48 -8.53
C VAL A 169 -13.52 5.03 -9.91
N VAL A 170 -12.50 5.69 -10.45
CA VAL A 170 -11.82 5.27 -11.67
C VAL A 170 -10.46 4.70 -11.27
N ASN A 171 -10.34 3.38 -11.31
CA ASN A 171 -9.08 2.67 -11.09
C ASN A 171 -8.33 2.52 -12.41
N ILE A 172 -7.10 3.00 -12.45
CA ILE A 172 -6.18 2.88 -13.57
C ILE A 172 -5.00 2.01 -13.16
N ASP A 173 -4.79 0.90 -13.87
CA ASP A 173 -3.58 0.10 -13.76
C ASP A 173 -3.32 -0.59 -15.09
N VAL A 174 -2.07 -0.78 -15.45
CA VAL A 174 -1.71 -1.47 -16.70
C VAL A 174 -1.92 -2.99 -16.64
N ASN A 175 -1.96 -3.56 -15.44
CA ASN A 175 -2.01 -4.99 -15.20
C ASN A 175 -3.46 -5.43 -14.98
N ARG A 176 -4.01 -6.10 -16.00
CA ARG A 176 -5.37 -6.64 -15.96
C ARG A 176 -5.61 -7.59 -14.78
N GLY A 177 -4.60 -8.36 -14.39
CA GLY A 177 -4.69 -9.32 -13.30
C GLY A 177 -4.91 -8.67 -11.95
N VAL A 178 -4.23 -7.56 -11.67
CA VAL A 178 -4.42 -6.82 -10.40
C VAL A 178 -5.74 -6.06 -10.37
N LEU A 179 -6.19 -5.53 -11.51
CA LEU A 179 -7.54 -4.95 -11.62
C LEU A 179 -8.64 -6.00 -11.42
N LYS A 180 -8.46 -7.21 -11.94
CA LYS A 180 -9.38 -8.33 -11.68
C LYS A 180 -9.46 -8.64 -10.19
N ARG A 181 -8.30 -8.78 -9.54
CA ARG A 181 -8.23 -8.93 -8.07
C ARG A 181 -8.88 -7.76 -7.34
N GLY A 182 -8.73 -6.54 -7.85
CA GLY A 182 -9.39 -5.36 -7.29
C GLY A 182 -10.91 -5.44 -7.35
N ARG A 183 -11.46 -5.93 -8.46
CA ARG A 183 -12.91 -6.22 -8.54
C ARG A 183 -13.33 -7.32 -7.58
N GLU A 184 -12.54 -8.39 -7.47
CA GLU A 184 -12.75 -9.49 -6.52
C GLU A 184 -12.73 -8.98 -5.08
N ASN A 185 -11.85 -8.04 -4.72
CA ASN A 185 -11.80 -7.40 -3.40
C ASN A 185 -13.09 -6.64 -3.07
N HIS A 186 -13.67 -5.90 -4.02
CA HIS A 186 -14.97 -5.26 -3.82
C HIS A 186 -16.07 -6.29 -3.54
N LEU A 187 -16.13 -7.35 -4.35
CA LEU A 187 -17.14 -8.40 -4.21
C LEU A 187 -16.99 -9.18 -2.89
N PHE A 188 -15.75 -9.48 -2.48
CA PHE A 188 -15.44 -10.16 -1.22
C PHE A 188 -15.97 -9.37 -0.02
N ASN A 189 -15.87 -8.05 -0.07
CA ASN A 189 -16.37 -7.13 0.95
C ASN A 189 -17.84 -6.75 0.77
N LYS A 190 -18.56 -7.36 -0.19
CA LYS A 190 -19.96 -7.04 -0.53
C LYS A 190 -20.17 -5.56 -0.88
N LEU A 191 -19.14 -4.90 -1.43
CA LEU A 191 -19.19 -3.50 -1.80
C LEU A 191 -19.82 -3.35 -3.21
N PRO A 192 -20.80 -2.45 -3.39
CA PRO A 192 -21.41 -2.22 -4.69
C PRO A 192 -20.42 -1.73 -5.75
N LEU A 193 -20.46 -2.34 -6.93
CA LEU A 193 -19.62 -1.93 -8.07
C LEU A 193 -20.21 -0.75 -8.87
N LYS A 194 -21.41 -0.26 -8.52
CA LYS A 194 -22.04 0.88 -9.20
C LYS A 194 -21.14 2.11 -9.08
N GLY A 195 -20.75 2.68 -10.22
CA GLY A 195 -19.83 3.83 -10.25
C GLY A 195 -18.35 3.47 -10.06
N ILE A 196 -18.00 2.19 -9.95
CA ILE A 196 -16.60 1.72 -9.89
C ILE A 196 -16.16 1.26 -11.29
N LYS A 197 -15.07 1.84 -11.79
CA LYS A 197 -14.45 1.48 -13.08
C LYS A 197 -13.06 0.90 -12.84
N PHE A 198 -12.73 -0.13 -13.61
CA PHE A 198 -11.43 -0.80 -13.62
C PHE A 198 -10.90 -0.73 -15.05
N LEU A 199 -9.97 0.18 -15.32
CA LEU A 199 -9.51 0.46 -16.69
C LEU A 199 -8.06 0.02 -16.83
N GLN A 200 -7.82 -0.92 -17.74
CA GLN A 200 -6.49 -1.37 -18.08
C GLN A 200 -5.81 -0.34 -19.00
N LEU A 201 -5.17 0.66 -18.39
CA LEU A 201 -4.59 1.81 -19.09
C LEU A 201 -3.23 2.16 -18.46
N ASP A 202 -2.35 2.75 -19.26
CA ASP A 202 -1.13 3.39 -18.78
C ASP A 202 -1.45 4.82 -18.33
N ALA A 203 -1.24 5.11 -17.04
CA ALA A 203 -1.66 6.37 -16.44
C ALA A 203 -1.10 7.63 -17.13
N LEU A 204 0.08 7.53 -17.74
CA LEU A 204 0.72 8.64 -18.45
C LEU A 204 0.40 8.62 -19.96
N ARG A 205 0.46 7.46 -20.61
CA ARG A 205 0.31 7.35 -22.08
C ARG A 205 -1.15 7.41 -22.54
N ASP A 206 -2.06 6.89 -21.73
CA ASP A 206 -3.49 6.79 -22.02
C ASP A 206 -4.33 7.86 -21.30
N PHE A 207 -3.71 8.97 -20.86
CA PHE A 207 -4.38 10.00 -20.04
C PHE A 207 -5.69 10.52 -20.68
N ASN A 208 -5.66 10.79 -21.98
CA ASN A 208 -6.79 11.25 -22.79
C ASN A 208 -7.97 10.25 -22.90
N ARG A 209 -7.80 9.00 -22.42
CA ARG A 209 -8.85 7.97 -22.43
C ARG A 209 -9.65 7.94 -21.14
N PHE A 210 -9.18 8.59 -20.08
CA PHE A 210 -9.87 8.65 -18.80
C PHE A 210 -10.05 10.06 -18.24
N ASP A 211 -9.33 11.07 -18.74
CA ASP A 211 -9.46 12.47 -18.34
C ASP A 211 -10.91 12.99 -18.40
N ARG A 212 -11.64 12.66 -19.47
CA ARG A 212 -13.06 13.01 -19.68
C ARG A 212 -14.02 12.37 -18.67
N ARG A 213 -13.54 11.47 -17.80
CA ARG A 213 -14.34 10.86 -16.73
C ARG A 213 -14.36 11.70 -15.45
N GLY A 214 -13.49 12.71 -15.38
CA GLY A 214 -13.54 13.75 -14.35
C GLY A 214 -14.78 14.66 -14.52
N PRO A 215 -14.82 15.80 -13.82
CA PRO A 215 -13.81 16.27 -12.87
C PRO A 215 -13.71 15.38 -11.62
N PHE A 216 -12.49 15.13 -11.15
CA PHE A 216 -12.22 14.39 -9.91
C PHE A 216 -11.96 15.34 -8.74
N GLN A 217 -12.66 15.14 -7.63
CA GLN A 217 -12.43 15.88 -6.38
C GLN A 217 -11.32 15.24 -5.54
N LEU A 218 -11.08 13.94 -5.72
CA LEU A 218 -10.03 13.21 -5.04
C LEU A 218 -9.15 12.48 -6.05
N ALA A 219 -7.83 12.42 -5.79
CA ALA A 219 -6.94 11.53 -6.51
C ALA A 219 -5.94 10.83 -5.59
N VAL A 220 -5.64 9.56 -5.89
CA VAL A 220 -4.50 8.84 -5.34
C VAL A 220 -3.52 8.57 -6.47
N VAL A 221 -2.27 8.95 -6.27
CA VAL A 221 -1.17 8.81 -7.22
C VAL A 221 -0.06 8.03 -6.53
N ASP A 222 -0.03 6.71 -6.73
CA ASP A 222 0.90 5.80 -6.05
C ASP A 222 1.71 4.93 -7.04
N PRO A 223 2.56 5.54 -7.88
CA PRO A 223 3.34 4.79 -8.83
C PRO A 223 4.39 3.89 -8.15
N PRO A 224 4.71 2.72 -8.74
CA PRO A 224 5.93 2.01 -8.36
C PRO A 224 7.16 2.89 -8.69
N THR A 225 8.25 2.72 -7.94
CA THR A 225 9.52 3.43 -8.20
C THR A 225 9.96 3.27 -9.65
N ARG A 226 9.84 2.04 -10.14
CA ARG A 226 10.18 1.70 -11.52
C ARG A 226 9.27 0.59 -12.01
N GLN A 227 8.72 0.80 -13.19
CA GLN A 227 7.98 -0.16 -13.97
C GLN A 227 8.58 -0.21 -15.38
N LYS A 228 9.33 -1.29 -15.65
CA LYS A 228 10.18 -1.43 -16.85
C LYS A 228 9.43 -1.01 -18.12
N GLY A 229 9.97 0.00 -18.80
CA GLY A 229 9.48 0.50 -20.09
C GLY A 229 8.15 1.26 -20.04
N ARG A 230 7.62 1.60 -18.86
CA ARG A 230 6.34 2.31 -18.70
C ARG A 230 6.42 3.51 -17.78
N PHE A 231 7.01 3.34 -16.59
CA PHE A 231 7.10 4.39 -15.59
C PHE A 231 8.43 4.34 -14.84
N ASP A 232 9.10 5.47 -14.71
CA ASP A 232 10.20 5.70 -13.79
C ASP A 232 9.94 7.02 -13.06
N VAL A 233 9.98 6.99 -11.72
CA VAL A 233 9.68 8.16 -10.91
C VAL A 233 10.55 9.37 -11.26
N SER A 234 11.83 9.14 -11.62
CA SER A 234 12.76 10.23 -11.95
C SER A 234 12.46 10.89 -13.29
N GLU A 235 11.78 10.20 -14.21
CA GLU A 235 11.53 10.69 -15.57
C GLU A 235 10.06 11.08 -15.84
N ASN A 236 9.13 10.46 -15.12
CA ASN A 236 7.72 10.42 -15.51
C ASN A 236 6.78 11.03 -14.47
N TYR A 237 7.19 11.11 -13.19
CA TYR A 237 6.30 11.61 -12.14
C TYR A 237 5.88 13.08 -12.39
N GLU A 238 6.84 13.96 -12.70
CA GLU A 238 6.54 15.37 -13.00
C GLU A 238 5.60 15.50 -14.23
N LYS A 239 5.82 14.67 -15.26
CA LYS A 239 4.97 14.65 -16.47
C LYS A 239 3.54 14.22 -16.16
N LEU A 240 3.37 13.24 -15.28
CA LEU A 240 2.06 12.79 -14.83
C LEU A 240 1.33 13.90 -14.06
N LEU A 241 2.01 14.54 -13.11
CA LEU A 241 1.44 15.63 -12.33
C LEU A 241 1.05 16.84 -13.21
N LYS A 242 1.80 17.10 -14.29
CA LYS A 242 1.47 18.12 -15.31
C LYS A 242 0.18 17.84 -16.07
N GLN A 243 -0.22 16.57 -16.22
CA GLN A 243 -1.44 16.20 -16.95
C GLN A 243 -2.70 16.23 -16.07
N LEU A 244 -2.57 15.83 -14.80
CA LEU A 244 -3.70 15.72 -13.86
C LEU A 244 -4.67 16.92 -13.85
N PRO A 245 -4.24 18.21 -13.91
CA PRO A 245 -5.14 19.36 -13.90
C PRO A 245 -6.24 19.31 -14.97
N GLY A 246 -5.99 18.61 -16.09
CA GLY A 246 -6.95 18.40 -17.17
C GLY A 246 -8.19 17.59 -16.76
N CYS A 247 -8.12 16.83 -15.67
CA CYS A 247 -9.22 16.00 -15.18
C CYS A 247 -9.62 16.26 -13.72
N LEU A 248 -8.91 17.14 -13.00
CA LEU A 248 -9.26 17.54 -11.65
C LEU A 248 -10.43 18.55 -11.64
N ALA A 249 -11.21 18.52 -10.55
CA ALA A 249 -12.20 19.53 -10.24
C ALA A 249 -11.57 20.92 -10.01
N GLN A 250 -12.42 21.95 -9.82
CA GLN A 250 -11.94 23.30 -9.48
C GLN A 250 -11.08 23.27 -8.21
N GLU A 251 -11.51 22.48 -7.22
CA GLU A 251 -10.73 22.13 -6.05
C GLU A 251 -10.63 20.61 -5.91
N ALA A 252 -9.41 20.10 -5.73
CA ALA A 252 -9.18 18.68 -5.51
C ALA A 252 -8.14 18.42 -4.42
N ASP A 253 -8.33 17.35 -3.66
CA ASP A 253 -7.34 16.80 -2.74
C ASP A 253 -6.66 15.57 -3.36
N LEU A 254 -5.34 15.56 -3.34
CA LEU A 254 -4.53 14.49 -3.90
C LEU A 254 -3.68 13.86 -2.79
N LEU A 255 -3.65 12.53 -2.75
CA LEU A 255 -2.63 11.76 -2.06
C LEU A 255 -1.56 11.38 -3.08
N VAL A 256 -0.40 12.03 -2.98
CA VAL A 256 0.72 11.82 -3.90
C VAL A 256 1.81 11.05 -3.16
N VAL A 257 2.16 9.86 -3.67
CA VAL A 257 2.96 8.88 -2.93
C VAL A 257 4.27 8.58 -3.66
N LEU A 258 5.37 8.54 -2.92
CA LEU A 258 6.68 8.16 -3.44
C LEU A 258 7.34 7.13 -2.52
N ASN A 259 7.41 5.90 -3.02
CA ASN A 259 8.20 4.84 -2.41
C ASN A 259 9.59 4.80 -3.06
N SER A 260 10.50 5.68 -2.62
CA SER A 260 11.87 5.70 -3.11
C SER A 260 12.81 6.26 -2.04
N PRO A 261 13.81 5.48 -1.58
CA PRO A 261 14.81 5.99 -0.65
C PRO A 261 15.85 6.90 -1.34
N ARG A 262 15.90 6.91 -2.67
CA ARG A 262 16.84 7.75 -3.44
C ARG A 262 16.39 9.20 -3.63
N HIS A 263 15.15 9.51 -3.27
CA HIS A 263 14.55 10.83 -3.51
C HIS A 263 14.08 11.36 -2.16
N SER A 264 14.60 12.51 -1.74
CA SER A 264 14.18 13.17 -0.52
C SER A 264 12.76 13.75 -0.63
N GLU A 265 12.13 14.00 0.51
CA GLU A 265 10.86 14.73 0.57
C GLU A 265 11.00 16.14 0.01
N ALA A 266 12.12 16.83 0.28
CA ALA A 266 12.39 18.16 -0.25
C ALA A 266 12.37 18.17 -1.79
N HIS A 267 13.06 17.20 -2.41
CA HIS A 267 13.04 17.04 -3.86
C HIS A 267 11.64 16.71 -4.39
N PHE A 268 10.88 15.87 -3.67
CA PHE A 268 9.53 15.52 -4.07
C PHE A 268 8.58 16.71 -4.04
N ARG A 269 8.68 17.58 -3.03
CA ARG A 269 7.93 18.85 -2.92
C ARG A 269 8.28 19.80 -4.07
N GLU A 270 9.57 19.94 -4.40
CA GLU A 270 10.01 20.74 -5.53
C GLU A 270 9.43 20.21 -6.85
N LEU A 271 9.49 18.89 -7.07
CA LEU A 271 8.93 18.24 -8.26
C LEU A 271 7.43 18.53 -8.42
N ILE A 272 6.66 18.46 -7.31
CA ILE A 272 5.22 18.78 -7.32
C ILE A 272 5.00 20.26 -7.70
N GLY A 273 5.74 21.19 -7.10
CA GLY A 273 5.61 22.62 -7.39
C GLY A 273 6.00 23.00 -8.83
N ARG A 274 7.03 22.35 -9.39
CA ARG A 274 7.42 22.52 -10.80
C ARG A 274 6.42 21.92 -11.78
N ALA A 275 5.63 20.94 -11.35
CA ALA A 275 4.63 20.33 -12.21
C ALA A 275 3.49 21.30 -12.52
N ASP A 276 2.97 22.01 -11.52
CA ASP A 276 1.96 23.05 -11.70
C ASP A 276 1.95 23.99 -10.47
N SER A 277 1.93 25.30 -10.70
CA SER A 277 1.93 26.29 -9.62
C SER A 277 0.64 26.31 -8.79
N ARG A 278 -0.42 25.63 -9.26
CA ARG A 278 -1.69 25.46 -8.54
C ARG A 278 -1.67 24.33 -7.52
N TYR A 279 -0.60 23.55 -7.46
CA TYR A 279 -0.42 22.55 -6.42
C TYR A 279 0.14 23.17 -5.14
N GLU A 280 -0.53 22.90 -4.03
CA GLU A 280 -0.11 23.28 -2.68
C GLU A 280 0.13 22.00 -1.88
N VAL A 281 1.37 21.71 -1.48
CA VAL A 281 1.65 20.60 -0.58
C VAL A 281 1.28 21.00 0.84
N VAL A 282 0.17 20.49 1.35
CA VAL A 282 -0.39 20.83 2.67
C VAL A 282 0.45 20.22 3.78
N GLU A 283 0.67 18.91 3.71
CA GLU A 283 1.37 18.17 4.76
C GLU A 283 1.96 16.87 4.21
N ARG A 284 2.92 16.31 4.96
CA ARG A 284 3.29 14.90 4.85
C ARG A 284 2.45 14.13 5.85
N LEU A 285 1.70 13.13 5.37
CA LEU A 285 0.96 12.24 6.25
C LEU A 285 1.92 11.46 7.16
N PRO A 286 1.49 11.11 8.40
CA PRO A 286 2.33 10.35 9.31
C PRO A 286 2.74 9.01 8.69
N GLN A 287 3.94 8.54 9.04
CA GLN A 287 4.36 7.19 8.69
C GLN A 287 3.52 6.17 9.46
N ASN A 288 3.39 4.96 8.91
CA ASN A 288 2.83 3.86 9.69
C ASN A 288 3.82 3.54 10.83
N PRO A 289 3.40 3.58 12.12
CA PRO A 289 4.29 3.31 13.24
C PRO A 289 4.90 1.90 13.23
N ASP A 290 4.31 0.98 12.48
CA ASP A 290 4.89 -0.35 12.29
C ASP A 290 6.01 -0.40 11.25
N PHE A 291 6.25 0.69 10.52
CA PHE A 291 7.23 0.82 9.44
C PHE A 291 8.25 1.93 9.77
N SER A 292 8.68 1.99 11.02
CA SER A 292 9.71 2.95 11.46
C SER A 292 10.98 2.83 10.63
N ASP A 293 11.49 3.96 10.12
CA ASP A 293 12.78 4.03 9.44
C ASP A 293 13.70 5.01 10.18
N SER A 294 14.98 4.64 10.31
CA SER A 294 16.04 5.49 10.86
C SER A 294 16.25 6.77 10.03
N ASP A 295 15.87 6.74 8.75
CA ASP A 295 15.94 7.84 7.82
C ASP A 295 14.53 8.18 7.32
N PRO A 296 13.97 9.33 7.71
CA PRO A 296 12.67 9.79 7.24
C PRO A 296 12.56 9.89 5.71
N ASP A 297 13.68 10.07 5.00
CA ASP A 297 13.74 10.11 3.53
C ASP A 297 13.91 8.74 2.89
N ALA A 298 14.12 7.68 3.65
CA ALA A 298 14.02 6.32 3.12
C ALA A 298 12.61 5.74 3.21
N ALA A 299 11.85 6.19 4.20
CA ALA A 299 10.46 5.81 4.39
C ALA A 299 9.55 6.25 3.24
N LEU A 300 8.36 5.65 3.21
CA LEU A 300 7.27 6.01 2.31
C LEU A 300 6.91 7.49 2.50
N LYS A 301 6.85 8.23 1.39
CA LYS A 301 6.46 9.65 1.38
C LYS A 301 5.04 9.74 0.87
N MET A 302 4.12 10.12 1.75
CA MET A 302 2.72 10.33 1.43
C MET A 302 2.42 11.81 1.64
N LEU A 303 2.23 12.55 0.56
CA LEU A 303 1.95 13.99 0.63
C LEU A 303 0.49 14.25 0.31
N HIS A 304 -0.18 15.01 1.18
CA HIS A 304 -1.45 15.61 0.85
C HIS A 304 -1.20 16.89 0.05
N VAL A 305 -1.65 16.91 -1.19
CA VAL A 305 -1.55 18.05 -2.10
C VAL A 305 -2.94 18.56 -2.41
N LYS A 306 -3.15 19.87 -2.27
CA LYS A 306 -4.35 20.56 -2.77
C LYS A 306 -4.10 21.10 -4.16
N PHE A 307 -5.12 21.07 -5.00
CA PHE A 307 -5.12 21.71 -6.30
C PHE A 307 -6.29 22.69 -6.38
N ARG A 308 -6.03 23.93 -6.83
CA ARG A 308 -7.06 24.97 -7.04
C ARG A 308 -6.88 25.64 -8.40
N LYS A 309 -7.93 25.66 -9.22
CA LYS A 309 -7.90 26.26 -10.57
C LYS A 309 -7.88 27.77 -10.57
#